data_AF-A0A9E5HJC6-F1
#
_entry.id   AF-A0A9E5HJC6-F1
#
_cell.length_a   1.000
_cell.length_b   1.000
_cell.length_c   1.000
_cell.angle_alpha   90.00
_cell.angle_beta   90.00
_cell.angle_gamma   90.00
#
_symmetry.space_group_name_H-M   'P 1'
#
loop_
_entity.id
_entity.type
_entity.pdbx_description
1 polymer ?
#
loop_
_entity_poly.entity_id
_entity_poly.type
_entity_poly.pdbx_seq_one_letter_code
_entity_poly.pdbx_strand_id
1 'polypeptide(L)' 'RDEDHFENSDQYDISRDVGPAISFGAGPHFCAGAWISKVMIAEVALPLFFDRFPNARLLSEVHYMGWAFRGPKPFPVAVG' A
#
# COMPACT_ATOMS: atom_id res chain seq x y z
N ARG A 1 5.71 4.52 -10.14
CA ARG A 1 4.71 4.65 -11.23
C ARG A 1 5.33 5.16 -12.52
N ASP A 2 6.67 5.22 -12.59
CA ASP A 2 7.34 5.53 -13.84
C ASP A 2 7.10 4.38 -14.83
N GLU A 3 6.60 4.70 -16.02
CA GLU A 3 6.22 3.73 -17.04
C GLU A 3 7.43 3.11 -17.75
N ASP A 4 8.59 3.79 -17.71
CA ASP A 4 9.86 3.24 -18.19
C ASP A 4 10.35 2.07 -17.32
N HIS A 5 9.86 1.99 -16.08
CA HIS A 5 10.26 0.97 -15.10
C HIS A 5 9.14 -0.03 -14.77
N PHE A 6 7.88 0.35 -14.94
CA PHE A 6 6.73 -0.48 -14.57
C PHE A 6 5.66 -0.42 -15.66
N GLU A 7 5.48 -1.53 -16.38
CA GLU A 7 4.39 -1.66 -17.35
C GLU A 7 3.03 -1.52 -16.65
N ASN A 8 2.07 -0.80 -17.25
CA ASN A 8 0.76 -0.49 -16.68
C ASN A 8 0.88 0.11 -15.26
N SER A 9 1.77 1.08 -15.09
CA SER A 9 2.25 1.60 -13.79
C SER A 9 1.15 2.14 -12.85
N ASP A 10 -0.01 2.51 -13.39
CA ASP A 10 -1.18 2.98 -12.64
C ASP A 10 -2.15 1.86 -12.23
N GLN A 11 -1.96 0.64 -12.73
CA GLN A 11 -2.74 -0.52 -12.32
C GLN A 11 -2.08 -1.25 -11.15
N TYR A 12 -2.91 -1.76 -10.23
CA TYR A 12 -2.46 -2.64 -9.16
C TYR A 12 -2.41 -4.09 -9.67
N ASP A 13 -1.23 -4.69 -9.57
CA ASP A 13 -0.99 -6.09 -9.91
C ASP A 13 -0.19 -6.71 -8.77
N ILE A 14 -0.78 -7.71 -8.10
CA ILE A 14 -0.17 -8.41 -6.96
C ILE A 14 1.04 -9.27 -7.36
N SER A 15 1.13 -9.64 -8.64
CA SER A 15 2.19 -10.49 -9.17
C SER A 15 3.36 -9.71 -9.77
N ARG A 16 3.24 -8.38 -9.86
CA ARG A 16 4.28 -7.50 -10.43
C ARG A 16 5.59 -7.61 -9.65
N ASP A 17 6.71 -7.67 -10.38
CA ASP A 17 8.03 -7.47 -9.78
C ASP A 17 8.19 -6.02 -9.30
N VAL A 18 8.33 -5.86 -7.99
CA VAL A 18 8.49 -4.57 -7.32
C VAL A 18 9.94 -4.30 -6.88
N GLY A 19 10.91 -5.10 -7.32
CA GLY A 19 12.33 -4.90 -7.05
C GLY A 19 12.84 -3.47 -7.35
N PRO A 20 12.44 -2.84 -8.47
CA PRO A 20 12.82 -1.46 -8.79
C PRO A 20 12.12 -0.38 -7.93
N ALA A 21 11.17 -0.73 -7.06
CA ALA A 21 10.39 0.26 -6.32
C ALA A 21 11.20 0.89 -5.17
N ILE A 22 11.14 2.22 -5.09
CA ILE A 22 11.88 3.03 -4.09
C ILE A 22 10.98 3.59 -2.98
N SER A 23 9.91 2.89 -2.62
CA SER A 23 8.96 3.34 -1.57
C SER A 23 9.61 3.54 -0.20
N PHE A 24 10.75 2.90 0.04
CA PHE A 24 11.57 3.02 1.26
C PHE A 24 12.89 3.80 1.02
N GLY A 25 13.00 4.50 -0.11
CA GLY A 25 14.23 5.14 -0.56
C GLY A 25 15.27 4.13 -1.04
N ALA A 26 16.50 4.61 -1.24
CA ALA A 26 17.65 3.82 -1.66
C ALA A 26 18.96 4.42 -1.10
N GLY A 27 20.05 3.65 -1.09
CA GLY A 27 21.37 4.11 -0.70
C GLY A 27 21.55 4.29 0.82
N PRO A 28 22.46 5.18 1.27
CA PRO A 28 22.85 5.32 2.68
C PRO A 28 21.72 5.69 3.65
N HIS A 29 20.64 6.26 3.13
CA HIS A 29 19.45 6.66 3.88
C HIS A 29 18.24 5.75 3.60
N PHE A 30 18.48 4.51 3.17
CA PHE A 30 17.42 3.52 3.06
C PHE A 30 16.67 3.39 4.40
N CYS A 31 15.35 3.30 4.32
CA CYS A 31 14.49 3.34 5.50
C CYS A 31 14.88 2.25 6.51
N ALA A 32 15.31 2.67 7.70
CA ALA A 32 15.63 1.77 8.80
C ALA A 32 14.42 0.91 9.24
N GLY A 33 13.20 1.39 8.97
CA GLY A 33 11.94 0.71 9.28
C GLY A 33 11.42 -0.22 8.19
N ALA A 34 12.10 -0.39 7.06
CA ALA A 34 11.54 -1.10 5.90
C ALA A 34 11.09 -2.53 6.23
N TRP A 35 11.90 -3.28 6.98
CA TRP A 35 11.58 -4.68 7.34
C TRP A 35 10.42 -4.78 8.32
N ILE A 36 10.43 -3.98 9.39
CA ILE A 36 9.34 -3.99 10.36
C ILE A 36 8.02 -3.55 9.71
N SER A 37 8.03 -2.53 8.85
CA SER A 37 6.84 -2.09 8.11
C SER A 37 6.28 -3.18 7.21
N LYS A 38 7.15 -3.92 6.49
CA LYS A 38 6.71 -5.03 5.63
C LYS A 38 6.03 -6.13 6.44
N VAL A 39 6.65 -6.59 7.53
CA VAL A 39 6.08 -7.62 8.41
C VAL A 39 4.76 -7.14 9.02
N MET A 40 4.74 -5.94 9.62
CA MET A 40 3.53 -5.41 10.26
C MET A 40 2.34 -5.31 9.32
N ILE A 41 2.55 -4.95 8.05
CA ILE A 41 1.45 -4.82 7.09
C ILE A 41 1.10 -6.16 6.44
N ALA A 42 2.07 -6.85 5.85
CA ALA A 42 1.82 -8.02 5.02
C ALA A 42 1.51 -9.28 5.84
N GLU A 43 2.19 -9.48 6.97
CA GLU A 43 2.10 -10.71 7.76
C GLU A 43 1.14 -10.57 8.95
N VAL A 44 0.88 -9.35 9.41
CA VAL A 44 0.05 -9.10 10.60
C VAL A 44 -1.24 -8.37 10.25
N ALA A 45 -1.18 -7.11 9.80
CA ALA A 45 -2.37 -6.27 9.67
C ALA A 45 -3.34 -6.76 8.59
N LEU A 46 -2.85 -7.09 7.38
CA LEU A 46 -3.70 -7.54 6.28
C LEU A 46 -4.37 -8.90 6.58
N PRO A 47 -3.65 -9.94 7.05
CA PRO A 47 -4.28 -11.21 7.41
C PRO A 47 -5.34 -11.05 8.50
N LEU A 48 -5.04 -10.31 9.58
CA LEU A 48 -6.01 -10.06 10.65
C LEU A 48 -7.25 -9.31 10.15
N PHE A 49 -7.06 -8.31 9.28
CA PHE A 49 -8.16 -7.53 8.73
C PHE A 49 -9.08 -8.40 7.87
N PHE A 50 -8.53 -9.19 6.94
CA PHE A 50 -9.34 -10.02 6.04
C PHE A 50 -9.93 -11.26 6.71
N ASP A 51 -9.29 -11.83 7.73
CA ASP A 51 -9.86 -12.88 8.58
C ASP A 51 -11.09 -12.36 9.34
N ARG A 52 -10.98 -11.16 9.92
CA ARG A 52 -12.06 -10.56 10.70
C ARG A 52 -13.19 -9.98 9.85
N PHE A 53 -12.86 -9.37 8.72
CA PHE A 53 -13.79 -8.63 7.85
C PHE A 53 -13.71 -9.11 6.40
N PRO A 54 -14.06 -10.38 6.12
CA PRO A 54 -13.88 -10.97 4.78
C PRO A 54 -14.73 -10.30 3.69
N ASN A 55 -15.80 -9.59 4.08
CA ASN A 55 -16.72 -8.90 3.17
C ASN A 55 -16.55 -7.38 3.20
N ALA A 56 -15.39 -6.88 3.66
CA ALA A 56 -15.13 -5.44 3.71
C ALA A 56 -15.22 -4.80 2.32
N ARG A 57 -15.97 -3.70 2.21
CA ARG A 57 -16.17 -2.96 0.96
C ARG A 57 -16.21 -1.46 1.19
N LEU A 58 -15.69 -0.72 0.21
CA LEU A 58 -15.77 0.73 0.17
C LEU A 58 -17.22 1.18 -0.03
N LEU A 59 -17.67 2.19 0.72
CA LEU A 59 -18.99 2.79 0.57
C LEU A 59 -18.98 4.10 -0.23
N SER A 60 -17.80 4.63 -0.52
CA SER A 60 -17.60 5.83 -1.34
C SER A 60 -16.26 5.75 -2.08
N GLU A 61 -16.06 6.68 -3.01
CA GLU A 61 -14.73 6.95 -3.55
C GLU A 61 -13.76 7.37 -2.44
N VAL A 62 -12.48 6.99 -2.59
CA VAL A 62 -11.41 7.30 -1.65
C VAL A 62 -10.58 8.46 -2.18
N HIS A 63 -10.67 9.60 -1.51
CA HIS A 63 -9.87 10.77 -1.88
C HIS A 63 -8.54 10.79 -1.12
N TYR A 64 -7.43 10.83 -1.86
CA TYR A 64 -6.09 10.91 -1.28
C TYR A 64 -5.65 12.38 -1.09
N MET A 65 -4.87 12.64 -0.04
CA MET A 65 -4.27 13.95 0.20
C MET A 65 -2.85 13.83 0.73
N GLY A 66 -2.13 14.95 0.72
CA GLY A 66 -0.79 15.08 1.29
C GLY A 66 0.32 15.19 0.23
N TRP A 67 1.44 15.76 0.67
CA TRP A 67 2.62 16.05 -0.15
C TRP A 67 3.84 15.25 0.30
N ALA A 68 4.28 15.41 1.57
CA ALA A 68 5.39 14.63 2.13
C ALA A 68 5.00 13.17 2.38
N PHE A 69 3.79 12.96 2.92
CA PHE A 69 3.14 11.66 3.04
C PHE A 69 1.78 11.76 2.37
N ARG A 70 1.48 10.84 1.46
CA ARG A 70 0.19 10.76 0.78
C ARG A 70 -0.62 9.61 1.36
N GLY A 71 -1.85 9.89 1.77
CA GLY A 71 -2.76 8.90 2.35
C GLY A 71 -4.23 9.22 2.08
N PRO A 72 -5.13 8.26 2.30
CA PRO A 72 -6.56 8.49 2.13
C PRO A 72 -7.09 9.45 3.21
N LYS A 73 -7.98 10.37 2.85
CA LYS A 73 -8.85 11.08 3.80
C LYS A 73 -9.81 10.08 4.46
N PRO A 74 -10.38 10.36 5.64
CA PRO A 74 -11.39 9.48 6.22
C PRO A 74 -12.49 9.10 5.22
N PHE A 75 -12.74 7.80 5.08
CA PHE A 75 -13.75 7.26 4.17
C PHE A 75 -14.53 6.12 4.87
N PRO A 76 -15.83 5.96 4.57
CA PRO A 76 -16.65 4.90 5.13
C PRO A 76 -16.34 3.53 4.49
N VAL A 77 -16.27 2.51 5.33
CA VAL A 77 -16.11 1.09 4.95
C VAL A 77 -17.22 0.29 5.60
N ALA A 78 -17.94 -0.51 4.80
CA ALA A 78 -18.80 -1.56 5.35
C ALA A 78 -17.94 -2.80 5.57
N VAL A 79 -18.06 -3.46 6.72
CA VAL A 79 -17.22 -4.61 7.09
C VAL A 79 -17.98 -5.94 7.18
N GLY A 80 -19.28 -5.92 6.85
CA GLY A 80 -20.24 -6.99 7.17
C GLY A 80 -21.17 -6.56 8.29
#